data_AF-A0A2S9SN20-F1
#
_entry.id   AF-A0A2S9SN20-F1
#
_cell.length_a   1.000
_cell.length_b   1.000
_cell.length_c   1.000
_cell.angle_alpha   90.00
_cell.angle_beta   90.00
_cell.angle_gamma   90.00
#
_symmetry.space_group_name_H-M   'P 1'
#
loop_
_entity.id
_entity.type
_entity.pdbx_description
1 polymer ?
#
loop_
_entity_poly.entity_id
_entity_poly.type
_entity_poly.pdbx_seq_one_letter_code
_entity_poly.pdbx_strand_id
1 'polypeptide(L)'
;MDKTSVIDDLQSVNLPQGYSNAAYDPVDIVQGFWLAIFTGASRYIHADWIRYDTTLQSIFDIKRLPSQSTYSRFFINLIWRKIVKYFHSYSKNFFLK
;
A
#
# COMPACT_ATOMS: atom_id res chain seq x y z
N MET A 1 2.26 13.47 -7.47
CA MET A 1 0.90 13.79 -7.96
C MET A 1 0.37 12.58 -8.73
N ASP A 2 -0.66 11.91 -8.20
CA ASP A 2 -1.23 10.67 -8.76
C ASP A 2 -1.86 10.93 -10.13
N LYS A 3 -1.35 10.25 -11.16
CA LYS A 3 -1.82 10.37 -12.56
C LYS A 3 -2.79 9.26 -12.95
N THR A 4 -3.18 8.42 -11.99
CA THR A 4 -3.82 7.13 -12.23
C THR A 4 -5.24 7.04 -11.67
N SER A 5 -5.71 8.06 -10.94
CA SER A 5 -6.99 8.07 -10.18
C SER A 5 -7.11 6.94 -9.16
N VAL A 6 -6.01 6.25 -8.86
CA VAL A 6 -6.05 5.03 -8.05
C VAL A 6 -6.17 5.35 -6.57
N ILE A 7 -5.61 6.47 -6.11
CA ILE A 7 -5.85 6.96 -4.74
C ILE A 7 -7.33 7.30 -4.56
N ASP A 8 -7.94 8.00 -5.53
CA ASP A 8 -9.37 8.37 -5.49
C ASP A 8 -10.26 7.11 -5.49
N ASP A 9 -9.93 6.12 -6.33
CA ASP A 9 -10.61 4.84 -6.36
C ASP A 9 -10.47 4.07 -5.03
N LEU A 10 -9.29 4.10 -4.40
CA LEU A 10 -9.07 3.47 -3.10
C LEU A 10 -9.87 4.14 -1.99
N GLN A 11 -10.03 5.46 -2.02
CA GLN A 11 -10.89 6.19 -1.09
C GLN A 11 -12.37 5.88 -1.29
N SER A 12 -12.79 5.54 -2.52
CA SER A 12 -14.16 5.10 -2.80
C SER A 12 -14.48 3.72 -2.22
N VAL A 13 -13.46 2.90 -1.95
CA VAL A 13 -13.60 1.65 -1.23
C VAL A 13 -13.58 1.99 0.25
N ASN A 14 -14.62 1.60 0.99
CA ASN A 14 -14.72 1.82 2.43
C ASN A 14 -13.61 1.04 3.19
N LEU A 15 -12.38 1.55 3.17
CA LEU A 15 -11.19 0.92 3.73
C LEU A 15 -11.29 0.91 5.26
N PRO A 16 -10.76 -0.13 5.93
CA PRO A 16 -10.76 -0.20 7.39
C PRO A 16 -9.96 0.97 7.95
N GLN A 17 -10.64 1.83 8.71
CA GLN A 17 -10.04 2.99 9.34
C GLN A 17 -9.42 2.60 10.68
N GLY A 18 -8.27 3.19 10.99
CA GLY A 18 -7.68 3.09 12.31
C GLY A 18 -8.30 4.12 13.27
N TYR A 19 -8.44 3.73 14.54
CA TYR A 19 -9.06 4.58 15.58
C TYR A 19 -8.06 5.31 16.47
N SER A 20 -6.77 5.29 16.13
CA SER A 20 -5.69 5.89 16.92
C SER A 20 -5.03 7.04 16.15
N ASN A 21 -4.56 8.06 16.87
CA ASN A 21 -3.75 9.14 16.30
C ASN A 21 -2.43 8.65 15.67
N ALA A 22 -1.99 7.44 16.03
CA ALA A 22 -0.81 6.79 15.45
C ALA A 22 -1.19 5.72 14.40
N ALA A 23 -2.46 5.62 14.02
CA ALA A 23 -2.87 4.73 12.94
C ALA A 23 -2.28 5.20 11.61
N TYR A 24 -1.95 4.24 10.75
CA TYR A 24 -1.59 4.53 9.37
C TYR A 24 -2.84 4.94 8.59
N ASP A 25 -2.67 5.84 7.63
CA ASP A 25 -3.67 6.05 6.59
C ASP A 25 -3.84 4.71 5.83
N PRO A 26 -5.07 4.21 5.66
CA PRO A 26 -5.32 3.02 4.84
C PRO A 26 -4.75 3.10 3.43
N VAL A 27 -4.66 4.30 2.84
CA VAL A 27 -4.02 4.54 1.55
C VAL A 27 -2.52 4.26 1.63
N ASP A 28 -1.84 4.75 2.66
CA ASP A 28 -0.40 4.49 2.90
C ASP A 28 -0.13 3.00 3.09
N ILE A 29 -1.07 2.28 3.72
CA ILE A 29 -0.96 0.82 3.86
C ILE A 29 -1.01 0.14 2.50
N VAL A 30 -1.94 0.53 1.63
CA VAL A 30 -2.06 -0.07 0.29
C VAL A 30 -0.86 0.30 -0.59
N GLN A 31 -0.44 1.56 -0.58
CA GLN A 31 0.72 2.02 -1.34
C GLN A 31 2.02 1.34 -0.89
N GLY A 32 2.25 1.26 0.43
CA GLY A 32 3.41 0.56 0.98
C GLY A 32 3.44 -0.92 0.60
N PHE A 33 2.27 -1.57 0.55
CA PHE A 33 2.15 -2.94 0.10
C PHE A 33 2.49 -3.11 -1.38
N TRP A 34 2.01 -2.22 -2.25
CA TRP A 34 2.32 -2.24 -3.68
C TRP A 34 3.79 -1.97 -3.95
N LEU A 35 4.37 -0.98 -3.27
CA LEU A 35 5.79 -0.71 -3.32
C LEU A 35 6.59 -1.96 -2.98
N ALA A 36 6.18 -2.67 -1.91
CA ALA A 36 6.81 -3.93 -1.54
C ALA A 36 6.79 -4.95 -2.67
N ILE A 37 5.64 -5.17 -3.30
CA ILE A 37 5.52 -6.08 -4.45
C ILE A 37 6.41 -5.63 -5.61
N PHE A 38 6.42 -4.35 -5.97
CA PHE A 38 7.23 -3.83 -7.07
C PHE A 38 8.73 -3.97 -6.85
N THR A 39 9.17 -3.88 -5.60
CA THR A 39 10.57 -4.16 -5.22
C THR A 39 10.87 -5.65 -5.03
N GLY A 40 9.93 -6.55 -5.37
CA GLY A 40 10.15 -7.99 -5.37
C GLY A 40 9.75 -8.72 -4.08
N ALA A 41 9.00 -8.09 -3.17
CA ALA A 41 8.51 -8.77 -1.98
C ALA A 41 7.47 -9.85 -2.33
N SER A 42 7.80 -11.10 -2.02
CA SER A 42 6.87 -12.24 -2.10
C SER A 42 6.21 -12.62 -0.78
N ARG A 43 6.65 -12.03 0.35
CA ARG A 43 6.16 -12.32 1.71
C ARG A 43 6.08 -11.02 2.51
N TYR A 44 5.17 -10.96 3.48
CA TYR A 44 5.05 -9.78 4.36
C TYR A 44 6.33 -9.45 5.14
N ILE A 45 7.16 -10.44 5.45
CA ILE A 45 8.45 -10.20 6.12
C ILE A 45 9.43 -9.43 5.24
N HIS A 46 9.35 -9.55 3.91
CA HIS A 46 10.19 -8.76 3.01
C HIS A 46 9.77 -7.28 3.01
N ALA A 47 8.51 -6.98 3.30
CA ALA A 47 8.04 -5.61 3.44
C ALA A 47 8.63 -4.90 4.68
N ASP A 48 9.05 -5.66 5.70
CA ASP A 48 9.77 -5.09 6.85
C ASP A 48 11.19 -4.62 6.48
N TRP A 49 11.82 -5.18 5.44
CA TRP A 49 13.11 -4.67 4.96
C TRP A 49 12.97 -3.29 4.30
N ILE A 50 11.91 -3.14 3.49
CA ILE A 50 11.61 -1.90 2.78
C ILE A 50 11.13 -0.82 3.73
N ARG A 51 10.53 -1.23 4.87
CA ARG A 51 10.06 -0.31 5.90
C ARG A 51 11.14 0.64 6.42
N TYR A 52 12.41 0.24 6.37
CA TYR A 52 13.54 1.05 6.79
C TYR A 52 14.22 1.81 5.65
N ASP A 53 13.76 1.63 4.41
CA ASP A 53 14.24 2.39 3.26
C ASP A 53 13.65 3.80 3.29
N THR A 54 14.42 4.74 3.81
CA THR A 54 14.05 6.16 3.90
C THR A 54 14.03 6.85 2.55
N THR A 55 14.77 6.32 1.56
CA THR A 55 14.83 6.89 0.21
C THR A 55 13.51 6.67 -0.49
N LEU A 56 13.00 5.44 -0.45
CA LEU A 56 11.68 5.12 -1.01
C LEU A 56 10.58 5.89 -0.28
N GLN A 57 10.63 6.01 1.04
CA GLN A 57 9.69 6.82 1.81
C GLN A 57 9.67 8.28 1.34
N SER A 58 10.85 8.87 1.09
CA SER A 58 10.95 10.25 0.58
C SER A 58 10.46 10.40 -0.86
N ILE A 59 10.70 9.42 -1.73
CA ILE A 59 10.26 9.46 -3.14
C ILE A 59 8.74 9.43 -3.25
N PHE A 60 8.10 8.63 -2.39
CA PHE A 60 6.65 8.42 -2.40
C PHE A 60 5.89 9.30 -1.40
N ASP A 61 6.60 10.19 -0.67
CA ASP A 61 6.04 11.04 0.38
C ASP A 61 5.30 10.26 1.48
N ILE A 62 5.77 9.05 1.77
CA ILE A 62 5.21 8.17 2.80
C ILE A 62 5.98 8.39 4.10
N LYS A 63 5.33 8.97 5.12
CA LYS A 63 5.97 9.30 6.41
C LYS A 63 6.57 8.09 7.12
N ARG A 64 5.88 6.94 7.05
CA ARG A 64 6.35 5.68 7.64
C ARG A 64 5.69 4.52 6.94
N LEU A 65 6.49 3.55 6.51
CA LEU A 65 5.95 2.33 5.95
C LEU A 65 5.37 1.38 7.03
N PRO A 66 4.26 0.68 6.74
CA PRO A 66 3.66 -0.30 7.64
C PRO A 66 4.56 -1.51 7.92
N SER A 67 4.32 -2.19 9.05
CA SER A 67 4.99 -3.45 9.39
C SER A 67 4.33 -4.67 8.74
N GLN A 68 5.04 -5.79 8.71
CA GLN A 68 4.50 -7.14 8.42
C GLN A 68 3.16 -7.38 9.14
N SER A 69 3.12 -7.10 10.44
CA SER A 69 1.93 -7.35 11.27
C SER A 69 0.78 -6.39 10.95
N THR A 70 1.10 -5.17 10.50
CA THR A 70 0.13 -4.16 10.06
C THR A 70 -0.55 -4.62 8.79
N TYR A 71 0.22 -5.07 7.79
CA TYR A 71 -0.33 -5.64 6.55
C TYR A 71 -1.21 -6.85 6.85
N SER A 72 -0.72 -7.77 7.69
CA SER A 72 -1.48 -8.98 8.04
C SER A 72 -2.84 -8.63 8.66
N ARG A 73 -2.90 -7.67 9.59
CA ARG A 73 -4.17 -7.24 10.22
C ARG A 73 -5.07 -6.51 9.24
N PHE A 74 -4.50 -5.61 8.44
CA PHE A 74 -5.24 -4.82 7.46
C PHE A 74 -5.90 -5.70 6.40
N PHE A 75 -5.17 -6.69 5.87
CA PHE A 75 -5.66 -7.60 4.84
C PHE A 75 -6.35 -8.87 5.38
N ILE A 76 -6.42 -9.08 6.70
CA ILE A 76 -7.11 -10.24 7.31
C ILE A 76 -8.63 -10.17 7.08
N ASN A 77 -9.21 -8.96 7.16
CA ASN A 77 -10.65 -8.73 7.03
C ASN A 77 -11.04 -8.06 5.70
N LEU A 78 -10.07 -7.75 4.84
CA LEU A 78 -10.30 -7.02 3.60
C LEU A 78 -10.48 -7.94 2.38
N ILE A 79 -11.31 -7.42 1.49
CA ILE A 79 -11.70 -7.94 0.18
C ILE A 79 -10.45 -8.03 -0.72
N TRP A 80 -9.63 -9.07 -0.55
CA TRP A 80 -8.46 -9.37 -1.38
C TRP A 80 -8.79 -9.28 -2.87
N ARG A 81 -9.97 -9.77 -3.29
CA ARG A 81 -10.42 -9.71 -4.69
C ARG A 81 -10.55 -8.27 -5.23
N LYS A 82 -10.99 -7.30 -4.41
CA LYS A 82 -11.13 -5.90 -4.84
C LYS A 82 -9.75 -5.26 -4.94
N ILE A 83 -8.92 -5.39 -3.91
CA ILE A 83 -7.59 -4.78 -3.88
C ILE A 83 -6.71 -5.34 -5.01
N VAL A 84 -6.75 -6.66 -5.27
CA VAL A 84 -6.01 -7.28 -6.39
C VAL A 84 -6.48 -6.73 -7.74
N LYS A 85 -7.78 -6.46 -7.91
CA LYS A 85 -8.31 -5.85 -9.14
C LYS A 85 -7.73 -4.44 -9.35
N TYR A 86 -7.66 -3.63 -8.30
CA TYR A 86 -7.07 -2.28 -8.37
C TYR A 86 -5.55 -2.33 -8.58
N PHE A 87 -4.85 -3.27 -7.92
CA PHE A 87 -3.41 -3.47 -8.12
C PHE A 87 -3.07 -3.79 -9.59
N HIS A 88 -3.85 -4.67 -10.23
CA HIS A 88 -3.65 -5.01 -11.64
C HIS A 88 -3.86 -3.81 -12.57
N SER A 89 -4.82 -2.94 -12.26
CA SER A 89 -5.06 -1.71 -13.01
C SER A 89 -3.91 -0.71 -12.82
N TYR A 90 -3.48 -0.51 -11.56
CA TYR A 90 -2.37 0.39 -11.23
C TYR A 90 -1.05 -0.05 -11.88
N SER A 91 -0.70 -1.33 -11.75
CA SER A 91 0.53 -1.89 -12.34
C SER A 91 0.59 -1.70 -13.86
N LYS A 92 -0.51 -1.98 -14.58
CA LYS A 92 -0.58 -1.74 -16.03
C LYS A 92 -0.29 -0.28 -16.38
N ASN A 93 -0.88 0.66 -15.65
CA ASN A 93 -0.74 2.08 -15.96
C ASN A 93 0.61 2.68 -15.50
N PHE A 94 1.25 2.08 -14.49
CA PHE A 94 2.55 2.50 -13.96
C PHE A 94 3.73 2.05 -14.84
N PHE A 95 3.68 0.82 -15.39
CA PHE A 95 4.79 0.25 -16.18
C PHE A 95 4.66 0.43 -17.70
N LEU A 96 3.46 0.70 -18.24
CA LEU A 96 3.24 0.88 -19.68
C LEU A 96 3.35 2.35 -20.13
N LYS A 97 4.11 3.17 -19.40
CA LYS A 97 4.33 4.58 -19.75
C LYS A 97 5.80 4.96 -19.69
#